data_AF-A0A3E5ENM5-F1
#
_entry.id   AF-A0A3E5ENM5-F1
#
_cell.length_a   1.000
_cell.length_b   1.000
_cell.length_c   1.000
_cell.angle_alpha   90.00
_cell.angle_beta   90.00
_cell.angle_gamma   90.00
#
_symmetry.space_group_name_H-M   'P 1'
#
loop_
_entity.id
_entity.type
_entity.pdbx_description
1 polymer ?
#
loop_
_entity_poly.entity_id
_entity_poly.type
_entity_poly.pdbx_seq_one_letter_code
_entity_poly.pdbx_strand_id
1 'polypeptide(L)'
;MKIHEVIRLRNVYGGETTLNDLVNLIQGNKIYRCPKCGGSGTTIKRVNRAQYWECCDDYKEIKVTCDLCNGEGYTEKIYKPRMVQDGWKCE
;
A
#
# COMPACT_ATOMS: atom_id res chain seq x y z
N MET A 1 -11.98 9.35 3.64
CA MET A 1 -11.53 10.67 3.18
C MET A 1 -12.43 11.73 3.81
N LYS A 2 -11.86 12.74 4.45
CA LYS A 2 -12.57 13.85 5.10
C LYS A 2 -12.64 15.06 4.16
N ILE A 3 -13.58 15.99 4.38
CA ILE A 3 -13.81 17.15 3.51
C ILE A 3 -12.53 17.97 3.25
N HIS A 4 -11.70 18.20 4.28
CA HIS A 4 -10.46 18.97 4.13
C HIS A 4 -9.42 18.27 3.22
N GLU A 5 -9.41 16.94 3.15
CA GLU A 5 -8.54 16.17 2.25
C GLU A 5 -9.00 16.34 0.80
N VAL A 6 -10.32 16.32 0.56
CA VAL A 6 -10.91 16.56 -0.76
C VAL A 6 -10.65 17.99 -1.24
N ILE A 7 -10.79 18.99 -0.35
CA ILE A 7 -10.47 20.39 -0.66
C ILE A 7 -8.99 20.52 -1.04
N ARG A 8 -8.09 19.86 -0.31
CA ARG A 8 -6.66 19.86 -0.62
C ARG A 8 -6.38 19.24 -1.99
N LEU A 9 -7.00 18.10 -2.31
CA LEU A 9 -6.87 17.47 -3.63
C LEU A 9 -7.34 18.40 -4.75
N ARG A 10 -8.52 19.00 -4.59
CA ARG A 10 -9.07 19.98 -5.55
C ARG A 10 -8.14 21.17 -5.76
N ASN A 11 -7.52 21.69 -4.69
CA ASN A 11 -6.63 22.84 -4.79
C ASN A 11 -5.28 22.48 -5.44
N VAL A 12 -4.80 21.24 -5.28
CA VAL A 12 -3.53 20.78 -5.87
C VAL A 12 -3.70 20.41 -7.35
N TYR A 13 -4.78 19.71 -7.70
CA TYR A 13 -4.94 19.10 -9.01
C TYR A 13 -5.98 19.80 -9.90
N GLY A 14 -6.68 20.81 -9.40
CA GLY A 14 -7.74 21.52 -10.11
C GLY A 14 -9.13 20.89 -9.89
N GLY A 15 -10.17 21.73 -9.96
CA GLY A 15 -11.56 21.31 -9.73
C GLY A 15 -12.24 20.64 -10.92
N GLU A 16 -11.67 20.77 -12.12
CA GLU A 16 -12.20 20.19 -13.36
C GLU A 16 -11.59 18.81 -13.67
N THR A 17 -10.50 18.46 -12.99
CA THR A 17 -9.80 17.20 -13.14
C THR A 17 -10.65 16.05 -12.62
N THR A 18 -10.92 15.06 -13.47
CA THR A 18 -11.72 13.90 -13.04
C THR A 18 -10.91 13.00 -12.11
N LEU A 19 -11.60 12.15 -11.35
CA LEU A 19 -10.92 11.10 -10.56
C LEU A 19 -10.07 10.18 -11.44
N ASN A 20 -10.46 9.98 -12.70
CA ASN A 20 -9.70 9.16 -13.63
C ASN A 20 -8.40 9.85 -14.07
N ASP A 21 -8.45 11.15 -14.33
CA ASP A 21 -7.26 11.95 -14.65
C ASP A 21 -6.29 11.98 -13.46
N LEU A 22 -6.82 12.13 -12.24
CA LEU A 22 -6.06 12.02 -11.01
C LEU A 22 -5.36 10.67 -10.87
N VAL A 23 -6.08 9.57 -11.12
CA VAL A 23 -5.52 8.22 -11.07
C VAL A 23 -4.40 8.07 -12.10
N ASN A 24 -4.63 8.46 -13.37
CA ASN A 24 -3.61 8.37 -14.42
C ASN A 24 -2.37 9.19 -14.10
N LEU A 25 -2.55 10.40 -13.55
CA LEU A 25 -1.46 11.31 -13.19
C LEU A 25 -0.63 10.77 -12.01
N ILE A 26 -1.29 10.26 -10.97
CA ILE A 26 -0.60 9.68 -9.80
C ILE A 26 0.03 8.33 -10.14
N GLN A 27 -0.64 7.52 -10.95
CA GLN A 27 -0.19 6.20 -11.34
C GLN A 27 1.08 6.29 -12.18
N GLY A 28 1.16 7.27 -13.10
CA GLY A 28 2.35 7.47 -13.95
C GLY A 28 2.80 6.17 -14.62
N ASN A 29 4.04 5.76 -14.38
CA ASN A 29 4.61 4.52 -14.95
C ASN A 29 4.31 3.26 -14.11
N LYS A 30 3.59 3.37 -12.99
CA LYS A 30 3.26 2.25 -12.08
C LYS A 30 2.02 1.49 -12.60
N ILE A 31 2.19 0.78 -13.71
CA ILE A 31 1.08 0.10 -14.39
C ILE A 31 0.76 -1.29 -13.82
N TYR A 32 1.68 -1.90 -13.07
CA TYR A 32 1.53 -3.27 -12.59
C TYR A 32 0.96 -3.33 -11.18
N ARG A 33 -0.11 -4.10 -10.98
CA ARG A 33 -0.69 -4.31 -9.66
C ARG A 33 0.31 -5.04 -8.77
N CYS A 34 0.58 -4.49 -7.58
CA CYS A 34 1.52 -5.10 -6.64
C CYS A 34 1.03 -6.50 -6.23
N PRO A 35 1.83 -7.56 -6.44
CA PRO A 35 1.42 -8.93 -6.13
C PRO A 35 1.31 -9.20 -4.62
N LYS A 36 2.07 -8.45 -3.79
CA LYS A 36 2.12 -8.64 -2.34
C LYS A 36 0.88 -8.13 -1.62
N CYS A 37 0.41 -6.93 -1.98
CA CYS A 37 -0.75 -6.29 -1.35
C CYS A 37 -2.01 -6.32 -2.23
N GLY A 38 -1.91 -6.86 -3.45
CA GLY A 38 -3.02 -6.93 -4.40
C GLY A 38 -3.58 -5.55 -4.74
N GLY A 39 -2.77 -4.51 -4.87
CA GLY A 39 -3.27 -3.16 -5.20
C GLY A 39 -3.75 -2.31 -4.03
N SER A 40 -3.79 -2.85 -2.80
CA SER A 40 -4.32 -2.13 -1.64
C SER A 40 -3.33 -1.17 -0.98
N GLY A 41 -2.04 -1.27 -1.31
CA GLY A 41 -0.96 -0.51 -0.67
C GLY A 41 -0.65 -0.94 0.77
N THR A 42 -1.44 -1.83 1.37
CA THR A 42 -1.26 -2.25 2.76
C THR A 42 -1.26 -3.77 2.89
N THR A 43 -0.64 -4.28 3.94
CA THR A 43 -0.64 -5.69 4.30
C THR A 43 -1.06 -5.82 5.76
N ILE A 44 -1.69 -6.93 6.12
CA ILE A 44 -2.09 -7.21 7.49
C ILE A 44 -0.94 -7.95 8.17
N LYS A 45 -0.46 -7.42 9.29
CA LYS A 45 0.55 -8.07 10.12
C LYS A 45 -0.04 -8.37 11.49
N ARG A 46 0.13 -9.60 11.94
CA ARG A 46 -0.20 -10.02 13.30
C ARG A 46 0.97 -9.66 14.21
N VAL A 47 0.71 -8.86 15.24
CA VAL A 47 1.70 -8.44 16.23
C VAL A 47 1.23 -8.84 17.62
N ASN A 48 2.13 -9.39 18.42
CA ASN A 48 1.87 -9.61 19.84
C ASN A 48 2.10 -8.27 20.57
N ARG A 49 1.09 -7.79 21.27
CA ARG A 49 1.18 -6.60 22.12
C ARG A 49 1.46 -6.92 23.58
N ALA A 50 1.55 -8.21 23.93
CA ALA A 50 1.85 -8.61 25.28
C ALA A 50 3.21 -8.06 25.72
N GLN A 51 3.26 -7.50 26.92
CA GLN A 51 4.52 -7.10 27.54
C GLN A 51 5.27 -8.35 28.01
N TYR A 52 6.60 -8.25 28.13
CA TYR A 52 7.46 -9.39 28.48
C TYR A 52 7.03 -10.12 29.78
N TRP A 53 6.38 -9.41 30.70
CA TRP A 53 5.91 -9.96 31.98
C TRP A 53 4.44 -10.43 31.98
N GLU A 54 3.71 -10.29 30.87
CA GLU A 54 2.34 -10.78 30.76
C GLU A 54 2.33 -12.28 30.44
N CYS A 55 1.45 -13.04 31.11
CA CYS A 55 1.41 -14.49 31.00
C CYS A 55 0.69 -15.02 29.75
N CYS A 56 0.00 -14.15 29.02
CA CYS A 56 -0.82 -14.49 27.86
C CYS A 56 -0.47 -13.60 26.67
N ASP A 57 -0.44 -14.19 25.47
CA ASP A 57 -0.27 -13.42 24.22
C ASP A 57 -1.52 -12.58 23.91
N ASP A 58 -1.33 -11.30 23.56
CA ASP A 58 -2.36 -10.41 23.01
C ASP A 58 -2.06 -10.11 21.54
N TYR A 59 -2.46 -11.05 20.66
CA TYR A 59 -2.28 -10.86 19.23
C TYR A 59 -3.31 -9.88 18.66
N LYS A 60 -2.83 -8.86 17.97
CA LYS A 60 -3.66 -7.94 17.19
C LYS A 60 -3.20 -7.88 15.75
N GLU A 61 -4.17 -7.71 14.87
CA GLU A 61 -3.92 -7.42 13.46
C GLU A 61 -3.76 -5.92 13.28
N ILE A 62 -2.64 -5.51 12.70
CA ILE A 62 -2.38 -4.13 12.32
C ILE A 62 -2.24 -4.04 10.81
N LYS A 63 -2.73 -2.95 10.22
CA LYS A 63 -2.46 -2.60 8.83
C LYS A 63 -1.09 -1.94 8.77
N VAL A 64 -0.18 -2.53 8.02
CA VAL A 64 1.14 -1.97 7.76
C VAL A 64 1.28 -1.65 6.27
N THR A 65 2.02 -0.59 5.96
CA THR A 65 2.34 -0.20 4.59
C THR A 65 3.03 -1.35 3.88
N CYS A 66 2.63 -1.65 2.64
CA CYS A 66 3.30 -2.65 1.85
C CYS A 66 4.71 -2.17 1.49
N ASP A 67 5.70 -2.95 1.91
CA ASP A 67 7.12 -2.77 1.63
C ASP A 67 7.48 -2.94 0.15
N LEU A 68 6.77 -3.80 -0.60
CA LEU A 68 7.08 -4.04 -2.01
C LEU A 68 6.74 -2.85 -2.91
N CYS A 69 5.60 -2.20 -2.67
CA CYS A 69 5.15 -1.05 -3.46
C CYS A 69 5.20 0.26 -2.68
N ASN A 70 5.84 0.28 -1.50
CA ASN A 70 5.91 1.45 -0.62
C ASN A 70 4.56 2.13 -0.33
N GLY A 71 3.47 1.36 -0.26
CA GLY A 71 2.14 1.91 0.00
C GLY A 71 1.32 2.27 -1.23
N GLU A 72 1.91 2.25 -2.43
CA GLU A 72 1.27 2.75 -3.65
C GLU A 72 0.24 1.79 -4.24
N GLY A 73 0.30 0.51 -3.88
CA GLY A 73 -0.53 -0.55 -4.46
C GLY A 73 -0.11 -0.99 -5.86
N TYR A 74 0.58 -0.14 -6.62
CA TYR A 74 1.09 -0.44 -7.96
C TYR A 74 2.61 -0.27 -8.04
N THR A 75 3.22 -0.93 -9.03
CA THR A 75 4.66 -0.95 -9.27
C THR A 75 4.98 -0.69 -10.73
N GLU A 76 6.16 -0.10 -10.99
CA GLU A 76 6.66 0.16 -12.35
C GLU A 76 7.10 -1.10 -13.09
N LYS A 77 7.50 -2.13 -12.34
CA LYS A 77 7.97 -3.41 -12.86
C LYS A 77 7.09 -4.54 -12.40
N ILE A 78 7.16 -5.66 -13.12
CA ILE A 78 6.51 -6.90 -12.73
C ILE A 78 7.38 -7.55 -11.65
N TYR A 79 6.77 -7.83 -10.50
CA TYR A 79 7.41 -8.56 -9.43
C TYR A 79 6.87 -9.99 -9.41
N LYS A 80 7.76 -10.99 -9.45
CA LYS A 80 7.40 -12.39 -9.24
C LYS A 80 7.98 -12.90 -7.91
N PRO A 81 7.22 -13.70 -7.14
CA PRO A 81 7.73 -14.30 -5.92
C PRO A 81 8.86 -15.28 -6.25
N ARG A 82 9.97 -15.23 -5.51
CA ARG A 82 11.01 -16.26 -5.60
C ARG A 82 10.57 -17.48 -4.80
N MET A 83 10.67 -18.68 -5.38
CA MET A 83 10.15 -19.92 -4.80
C MET A 83 10.89 -20.42 -3.54
N VAL A 84 12.07 -19.86 -3.16
CA VAL A 84 12.94 -20.48 -2.14
C VAL A 84 13.41 -19.53 -1.02
N GLN A 85 13.19 -18.23 -1.09
CA GLN A 85 13.52 -17.29 0.01
C GLN A 85 12.55 -16.10 -0.02
N ASP A 86 12.21 -15.55 1.16
CA ASP A 86 11.43 -14.30 1.31
C ASP A 86 12.07 -13.17 0.50
N GLY A 87 11.60 -12.98 -0.74
CA GLY A 87 12.21 -12.04 -1.68
C GLY A 87 11.50 -11.98 -3.02
N TRP A 88 11.60 -10.81 -3.66
CA TRP A 88 10.96 -10.51 -4.95
C TRP A 88 12.00 -10.37 -6.05
N LYS A 89 11.69 -10.87 -7.24
CA LYS A 89 12.53 -10.66 -8.44
C LYS A 89 11.84 -9.64 -9.34
N CYS A 90 12.54 -8.54 -9.67
CA CYS A 90 12.11 -7.62 -10.71
C CYS A 90 12.49 -8.20 -12.07
N GLU A 91 11.53 -8.29 -12.98
CA GLU A 91 11.77 -8.47 -14.41
C GLU A 91 11.49 -7.16 -15.15
#